data_AF-A0A7K3WQL5-F1
#
_entry.id   AF-A0A7K3WQL5-F1
#
_cell.length_a   1.000
_cell.length_b   1.000
_cell.length_c   1.000
_cell.angle_alpha   90.00
_cell.angle_beta   90.00
_cell.angle_gamma   90.00
#
_symmetry.space_group_name_H-M   'P 1'
#
loop_
_entity.id
_entity.type
_entity.pdbx_description
1 polymer ?
#
loop_
_entity_poly.entity_id
_entity_poly.type
_entity_poly.pdbx_seq_one_letter_code
_entity_poly.pdbx_strand_id
1 'polypeptide(L)'
;MGKIKLIVLILGIIVLTACEKRPEALEQYLPQIEMISAKVTSGGKIEVRARLISEGPRGLYYLGFCADSVPNPKIDQNQVLTSYLYGDEFVAILGNTFYPGTYSELYVNAFAANDFAYSIAIPVFLDSTSSVGIRPDVNVPCELGINEVKLFQNLSAQNYSNIGEVVTSGGISKFTATINNSQKVRFTFKELDQRIYTSTYTLIDMENDQMLVTVIQNGTENNISPGIDIFVNRVENQTFDIVICGANWGFNNSMKTRVRVSL
;
A
#
# COMPACT_ATOMS: atom_id res chain seq x y z
N MET A 1 7.67 65.90 2.61
CA MET A 1 8.14 64.76 1.76
C MET A 1 8.23 63.41 2.48
N GLY A 2 8.15 63.30 3.81
CA GLY A 2 8.27 62.00 4.51
C GLY A 2 7.04 61.07 4.45
N LYS A 3 5.82 61.62 4.48
CA LYS A 3 4.58 60.81 4.57
C LYS A 3 4.27 59.99 3.31
N ILE A 4 4.55 60.54 2.12
CA ILE A 4 4.33 59.84 0.85
C ILE A 4 5.26 58.63 0.70
N LYS A 5 6.53 58.75 1.13
CA LYS A 5 7.48 57.63 1.12
C LYS A 5 7.06 56.48 2.03
N LEU A 6 6.47 56.79 3.20
CA LEU A 6 5.98 55.78 4.14
C LEU A 6 4.77 55.02 3.58
N ILE A 7 3.82 55.72 2.93
CA ILE A 7 2.64 55.08 2.33
C ILE A 7 3.02 54.14 1.19
N VAL A 8 3.96 54.56 0.33
CA VAL A 8 4.47 53.70 -0.77
C VAL A 8 5.20 52.48 -0.24
N LEU A 9 5.96 52.61 0.85
CA LEU A 9 6.63 51.47 1.49
C LEU A 9 5.62 50.46 2.06
N ILE A 10 4.57 50.94 2.74
CA ILE A 10 3.52 50.08 3.31
C ILE A 10 2.74 49.35 2.20
N LEU A 11 2.39 50.06 1.12
CA LEU A 11 1.75 49.45 -0.05
C LEU A 11 2.63 48.39 -0.72
N GLY A 12 3.94 48.64 -0.83
CA GLY A 12 4.89 47.67 -1.36
C GLY A 12 4.97 46.38 -0.53
N ILE A 13 4.94 46.48 0.80
CA ILE A 13 4.97 45.32 1.70
C ILE A 13 3.67 44.50 1.58
N ILE A 14 2.50 45.16 1.50
CA ILE A 14 1.20 44.47 1.38
C ILE A 14 1.10 43.67 0.07
N VAL A 15 1.62 44.20 -1.04
CA VAL A 15 1.63 43.49 -2.33
C VAL A 15 2.55 42.26 -2.29
N LEU A 16 3.65 42.33 -1.54
CA LEU A 16 4.57 41.20 -1.38
C LEU A 16 4.04 40.11 -0.45
N THR A 17 3.22 40.45 0.55
CA THR A 17 2.60 39.45 1.44
C THR A 17 1.37 38.77 0.84
N ALA A 18 0.78 39.32 -0.23
CA ALA A 18 -0.42 38.78 -0.86
C ALA A 18 -0.14 37.73 -1.95
N CYS A 19 1.12 37.47 -2.28
CA CYS A 19 1.51 36.46 -3.28
C CYS A 19 1.87 35.15 -2.58
N GLU A 20 0.88 34.49 -2.00
CA GLU A 20 1.06 33.14 -1.49
C GLU A 20 1.29 32.22 -2.69
N LYS A 21 2.45 31.56 -2.75
CA LYS A 21 2.80 30.65 -3.85
C LYS A 21 1.74 29.57 -3.90
N ARG A 22 0.95 29.55 -4.98
CA ARG A 22 -0.04 28.49 -5.19
C ARG A 22 0.69 27.15 -5.18
N PRO A 23 0.22 26.17 -4.38
CA PRO A 23 0.74 24.83 -4.46
C PRO A 23 0.66 24.29 -5.90
N GLU A 24 1.70 23.58 -6.32
CA GLU A 24 1.89 23.14 -7.71
C GLU A 24 1.10 21.86 -8.02
N ALA A 25 0.75 21.09 -6.97
CA ALA A 25 0.09 19.79 -7.09
C ALA A 25 -1.14 19.71 -6.17
N LEU A 26 -2.17 18.95 -6.59
CA LEU A 26 -3.44 18.83 -5.86
C LEU A 26 -3.23 18.27 -4.45
N GLU A 27 -2.28 17.36 -4.30
CA GLU A 27 -1.90 16.67 -3.06
C GLU A 27 -1.36 17.63 -1.99
N GLN A 28 -0.91 18.83 -2.40
CA GLN A 28 -0.47 19.88 -1.49
C GLN A 28 -1.64 20.72 -0.96
N TYR A 29 -2.81 20.67 -1.60
CA TYR A 29 -4.03 21.32 -1.11
C TYR A 29 -4.81 20.45 -0.14
N LEU A 30 -4.62 19.13 -0.20
CA LEU A 30 -5.34 18.17 0.63
C LEU A 30 -4.59 17.93 1.95
N PRO A 31 -5.31 17.59 3.03
CA PRO A 31 -4.66 17.12 4.24
C PRO A 31 -3.84 15.86 3.95
N GLN A 32 -2.76 15.65 4.68
CA GLN A 32 -1.93 14.45 4.60
C GLN A 32 -1.97 13.76 5.95
N ILE A 33 -2.28 12.47 5.95
CA ILE A 33 -2.50 11.69 7.16
C ILE A 33 -1.87 10.31 7.03
N GLU A 34 -1.48 9.76 8.17
CA GLU A 34 -0.85 8.44 8.29
C GLU A 34 -1.55 7.68 9.42
N MET A 35 -1.90 6.42 9.19
CA MET A 35 -2.38 5.55 10.26
C MET A 35 -1.19 5.09 11.12
N ILE A 36 -1.30 5.28 12.44
CA ILE A 36 -0.28 4.81 13.39
C ILE A 36 -0.63 3.42 13.91
N SER A 37 -1.87 3.23 14.38
CA SER A 37 -2.29 1.94 14.92
C SER A 37 -3.81 1.80 15.06
N ALA A 38 -4.29 0.57 15.18
CA ALA A 38 -5.65 0.22 15.59
C ALA A 38 -5.59 -1.00 16.51
N LYS A 39 -5.70 -0.83 17.83
CA LYS A 39 -5.48 -1.87 18.86
C LYS A 39 -6.77 -2.25 19.55
N VAL A 40 -6.99 -3.54 19.75
CA VAL A 40 -8.03 -4.02 20.67
C VAL A 40 -7.56 -3.73 22.11
N THR A 41 -8.33 -2.94 22.84
CA THR A 41 -8.12 -2.63 24.26
C THR A 41 -8.58 -3.78 25.15
N SER A 42 -8.15 -3.80 26.41
CA SER A 42 -8.56 -4.81 27.40
C SER A 42 -10.08 -4.84 27.65
N GLY A 43 -10.80 -3.77 27.32
CA GLY A 43 -12.26 -3.69 27.39
C GLY A 43 -12.99 -4.14 26.12
N GLY A 44 -12.28 -4.74 25.16
CA GLY A 44 -12.87 -5.21 23.90
C GLY A 44 -13.28 -4.08 22.95
N LYS A 45 -12.83 -2.85 23.18
CA LYS A 45 -13.00 -1.74 22.23
C LYS A 45 -11.76 -1.59 21.36
N ILE A 46 -11.89 -0.96 20.20
CA ILE A 46 -10.75 -0.73 19.30
C ILE A 46 -10.29 0.72 19.43
N GLU A 47 -9.09 0.93 19.94
CA GLU A 47 -8.42 2.23 19.96
C GLU A 47 -7.65 2.44 18.66
N VAL A 48 -7.93 3.53 17.97
CA VAL A 48 -7.30 3.89 16.70
C VAL A 48 -6.52 5.18 16.86
N ARG A 49 -5.34 5.22 16.24
CA ARG A 49 -4.40 6.34 16.29
C ARG A 49 -3.92 6.65 14.89
N ALA A 50 -3.90 7.93 14.55
CA ALA A 50 -3.35 8.44 13.30
C ALA A 50 -2.59 9.74 13.55
N ARG A 51 -1.73 10.08 12.58
CA ARG A 51 -0.95 11.31 12.54
C ARG A 51 -1.43 12.17 11.38
N LEU A 52 -1.54 13.45 11.63
CA LEU A 52 -1.73 14.50 10.64
C LEU A 52 -0.35 15.04 10.25
N ILE A 53 0.09 14.70 9.04
CA ILE A 53 1.37 15.15 8.46
C ILE A 53 1.26 16.59 7.97
N SER A 54 0.11 16.96 7.38
CA SER A 54 -0.16 18.32 6.91
C SER A 54 -1.66 18.60 6.86
N GLU A 55 -2.08 19.83 7.15
CA GLU A 55 -3.46 20.29 6.97
C GLU A 55 -3.75 20.72 5.51
N GLY A 56 -2.71 20.88 4.70
CA GLY A 56 -2.76 21.69 3.48
C GLY A 56 -2.69 23.20 3.79
N PRO A 57 -3.06 24.08 2.85
CA PRO A 57 -2.97 25.53 3.01
C PRO A 57 -4.19 26.13 3.73
N ARG A 58 -5.15 25.30 4.14
CA ARG A 58 -6.37 25.70 4.85
C ARG A 58 -6.56 24.83 6.09
N GLY A 59 -7.18 25.41 7.11
CA GLY A 59 -7.46 24.71 8.35
C GLY A 59 -8.39 23.52 8.15
N LEU A 60 -8.31 22.58 9.09
CA LEU A 60 -9.14 21.38 9.10
C LEU A 60 -10.59 21.66 9.53
N TYR A 61 -11.54 20.97 8.89
CA TYR A 61 -12.93 20.88 9.33
C TYR A 61 -13.22 19.59 10.08
N TYR A 62 -12.69 18.48 9.57
CA TYR A 62 -12.99 17.16 10.09
C TYR A 62 -11.72 16.32 10.18
N LEU A 63 -11.64 15.56 11.26
CA LEU A 63 -10.67 14.50 11.50
C LEU A 63 -11.46 13.29 12.00
N GLY A 64 -11.05 12.09 11.63
CA GLY A 64 -11.74 10.91 12.14
C GLY A 64 -11.25 9.61 11.56
N PHE A 65 -12.02 8.58 11.84
CA PHE A 65 -11.79 7.22 11.40
C PHE A 65 -13.07 6.63 10.83
N CYS A 66 -12.95 5.78 9.81
CA CYS A 66 -14.04 4.95 9.31
C CYS A 66 -13.59 3.49 9.29
N ALA A 67 -14.54 2.57 9.41
CA ALA A 67 -14.24 1.15 9.48
C ALA A 67 -15.33 0.28 8.84
N ASP A 68 -14.91 -0.82 8.24
CA ASP A 68 -15.79 -1.84 7.68
C ASP A 68 -15.08 -3.21 7.64
N SER A 69 -15.87 -4.27 7.57
CA SER A 69 -15.43 -5.62 7.22
C SER A 69 -15.02 -5.77 5.75
N VAL A 70 -15.40 -4.80 4.90
CA VAL A 70 -15.01 -4.75 3.49
C VAL A 70 -13.75 -3.88 3.33
N PRO A 71 -12.76 -4.29 2.50
CA PRO A 71 -11.60 -3.46 2.18
C PRO A 71 -12.00 -2.07 1.64
N ASN A 72 -11.22 -1.05 2.02
CA ASN A 72 -11.44 0.36 1.65
C ASN A 72 -12.77 0.95 2.13
N PRO A 73 -13.00 1.03 3.46
CA PRO A 73 -14.21 1.63 4.01
C PRO A 73 -14.36 3.08 3.53
N LYS A 74 -15.56 3.44 3.09
CA LYS A 74 -15.93 4.82 2.74
C LYS A 74 -15.97 5.68 4.00
N ILE A 75 -15.71 6.97 3.83
CA ILE A 75 -15.63 7.94 4.93
C ILE A 75 -16.91 8.01 5.79
N ASP A 76 -18.07 7.73 5.20
CA ASP A 76 -19.38 7.74 5.83
C ASP A 76 -19.77 6.41 6.48
N GLN A 77 -18.97 5.36 6.32
CA GLN A 77 -19.23 4.05 6.92
C GLN A 77 -18.66 3.96 8.34
N ASN A 78 -19.56 3.73 9.30
CA ASN A 78 -19.24 3.55 10.72
C ASN A 78 -18.22 4.56 11.24
N GLN A 79 -18.46 5.82 10.86
CA GLN A 79 -17.55 6.93 11.10
C GLN A 79 -17.47 7.28 12.59
N VAL A 80 -16.26 7.60 13.04
CA VAL A 80 -16.00 8.24 14.33
C VAL A 80 -15.19 9.51 14.08
N LEU A 81 -15.81 10.66 14.30
CA LEU A 81 -15.15 11.96 14.24
C LEU A 81 -14.39 12.23 15.54
N THR A 82 -13.26 12.91 15.43
CA THR A 82 -12.51 13.45 16.56
C THR A 82 -12.22 14.92 16.32
N SER A 83 -12.33 15.73 17.38
CA SER A 83 -11.94 17.13 17.37
C SER A 83 -10.61 17.36 18.11
N TYR A 84 -9.96 16.29 18.57
CA TYR A 84 -8.78 16.37 19.42
C TYR A 84 -7.53 15.95 18.65
N LEU A 85 -6.65 16.93 18.45
CA LEU A 85 -5.31 16.76 17.91
C LEU A 85 -4.30 17.08 19.03
N TYR A 86 -3.54 16.08 19.47
CA TYR A 86 -2.48 16.21 20.46
C TYR A 86 -1.14 16.31 19.74
N GLY A 87 -0.70 17.54 19.47
CA GLY A 87 0.43 17.78 18.57
C GLY A 87 0.00 17.51 17.14
N ASP A 88 0.51 16.44 16.54
CA ASP A 88 0.15 15.93 15.22
C ASP A 88 -0.69 14.63 15.28
N GLU A 89 -0.95 14.08 16.47
CA GLU A 89 -1.67 12.81 16.60
C GLU A 89 -3.13 13.01 17.01
N PHE A 90 -4.02 12.21 16.42
CA PHE A 90 -5.42 12.11 16.84
C PHE A 90 -5.79 10.66 17.12
N VAL A 91 -6.62 10.50 18.15
CA VAL A 91 -6.99 9.20 18.71
C VAL A 91 -8.51 9.13 18.82
N ALA A 92 -9.07 7.95 18.52
CA ALA A 92 -10.46 7.66 18.78
C ALA A 92 -10.64 6.23 19.28
N ILE A 93 -11.80 5.97 19.87
CA ILE A 93 -12.24 4.62 20.20
C ILE A 93 -13.40 4.30 19.25
N LEU A 94 -13.23 3.28 18.40
CA LEU A 94 -14.34 2.79 17.58
C LEU A 94 -15.41 2.20 18.51
N GLY A 95 -16.65 2.67 18.33
CA GLY A 95 -17.76 2.39 19.22
C GLY A 95 -18.22 0.93 19.21
N ASN A 96 -19.28 0.67 19.99
CA ASN A 96 -19.85 -0.66 20.26
C ASN A 96 -20.33 -1.44 19.02
N THR A 97 -20.26 -0.88 17.82
CA THR A 97 -20.57 -1.61 16.58
C THR A 97 -19.48 -2.62 16.22
N PHE A 98 -18.25 -2.42 16.71
CA PHE A 98 -17.11 -3.26 16.41
C PHE A 98 -16.61 -3.97 17.67
N TYR A 99 -17.19 -5.13 17.94
CA TYR A 99 -16.66 -6.04 18.95
C TYR A 99 -15.66 -7.01 18.32
N PRO A 100 -14.51 -7.24 18.96
CA PRO A 100 -13.60 -8.34 18.62
C PRO A 100 -14.38 -9.65 18.54
N GLY A 101 -14.23 -10.37 17.43
CA GLY A 101 -14.92 -11.65 17.18
C GLY A 101 -16.24 -11.54 16.41
N THR A 102 -16.82 -10.35 16.23
CA THR A 102 -17.97 -10.17 15.32
C THR A 102 -17.55 -10.21 13.86
N TYR A 103 -16.32 -9.81 13.58
CA TYR A 103 -15.73 -9.78 12.25
C TYR A 103 -14.44 -10.59 12.27
N SER A 104 -14.23 -11.44 11.25
CA SER A 104 -12.94 -12.08 11.00
C SER A 104 -11.88 -11.06 10.58
N GLU A 105 -12.33 -9.99 9.91
CA GLU A 105 -11.48 -8.94 9.36
C GLU A 105 -12.13 -7.57 9.58
N LEU A 106 -11.33 -6.60 10.02
CA LEU A 106 -11.75 -5.21 10.09
C LEU A 106 -10.69 -4.31 9.46
N TYR A 107 -11.14 -3.50 8.50
CA TYR A 107 -10.34 -2.48 7.84
C TYR A 107 -10.66 -1.13 8.47
N VAL A 108 -9.64 -0.39 8.88
CA VAL A 108 -9.79 0.92 9.50
C VAL A 108 -8.98 1.95 8.74
N ASN A 109 -9.64 3.03 8.33
CA ASN A 109 -9.02 4.18 7.68
C ASN A 109 -9.08 5.38 8.62
N ALA A 110 -8.04 6.21 8.62
CA ALA A 110 -8.16 7.60 9.06
C ALA A 110 -8.54 8.49 7.88
N PHE A 111 -9.21 9.60 8.17
CA PHE A 111 -9.48 10.65 7.21
C PHE A 111 -9.31 12.04 7.84
N ALA A 112 -9.05 13.03 6.98
CA ALA A 112 -9.03 14.44 7.33
C ALA A 112 -9.62 15.25 6.17
N ALA A 113 -10.31 16.34 6.49
CA ALA A 113 -10.94 17.21 5.49
C ALA A 113 -10.66 18.69 5.80
N ASN A 114 -10.45 19.47 4.74
CA ASN A 114 -10.30 20.92 4.77
C ASN A 114 -11.25 21.59 3.76
N ASP A 115 -11.04 22.88 3.48
CA ASP A 115 -11.86 23.68 2.54
C ASP A 115 -11.95 23.11 1.12
N PHE A 116 -10.94 22.34 0.70
CA PHE A 116 -10.84 21.87 -0.68
C PHE A 116 -11.47 20.51 -0.86
N ALA A 117 -11.05 19.52 -0.07
CA ALA A 117 -11.62 18.18 -0.08
C ALA A 117 -11.17 17.39 1.18
N TYR A 118 -11.24 16.06 1.10
CA TYR A 118 -10.74 15.16 2.13
C TYR A 118 -9.66 14.23 1.56
N SER A 119 -8.82 13.71 2.46
CA SER A 119 -7.92 12.60 2.18
C SER A 119 -8.21 11.44 3.13
N ILE A 120 -7.81 10.24 2.69
CA ILE A 120 -7.94 9.00 3.45
C ILE A 120 -6.53 8.38 3.54
N ALA A 121 -6.14 7.95 4.73
CA ALA A 121 -4.88 7.26 4.95
C ALA A 121 -4.93 5.84 4.39
N ILE A 122 -3.77 5.20 4.27
CA ILE A 122 -3.70 3.77 3.96
C ILE A 122 -4.39 2.99 5.10
N PRO A 123 -5.30 2.04 4.81
CA PRO A 123 -6.01 1.29 5.83
C PRO A 123 -5.06 0.44 6.66
N VAL A 124 -5.37 0.33 7.95
CA VAL A 124 -4.82 -0.70 8.81
C VAL A 124 -5.83 -1.83 8.95
N PHE A 125 -5.30 -3.02 9.17
CA PHE A 125 -6.03 -4.26 9.26
C PHE A 125 -5.99 -4.79 10.70
N LEU A 126 -7.14 -5.26 11.14
CA LEU A 126 -7.33 -5.95 12.41
C LEU A 126 -7.95 -7.32 12.13
N ASP A 127 -7.18 -8.37 12.42
CA ASP A 127 -7.75 -9.70 12.63
C ASP A 127 -8.24 -9.82 14.08
N SER A 128 -9.30 -10.61 14.24
CA SER A 128 -9.91 -11.09 15.48
C SER A 128 -8.92 -11.57 16.55
N THR A 129 -7.67 -11.92 16.17
CA THR A 129 -6.63 -12.45 17.06
C THR A 129 -5.70 -11.42 17.71
N SER A 130 -6.04 -10.11 17.66
CA SER A 130 -5.58 -9.08 18.61
C SER A 130 -4.18 -8.47 18.47
N SER A 131 -3.67 -8.27 17.25
CA SER A 131 -2.57 -7.30 17.04
C SER A 131 -2.76 -6.51 15.75
N VAL A 132 -2.61 -5.19 15.87
CA VAL A 132 -2.60 -4.27 14.73
C VAL A 132 -1.57 -4.73 13.72
N GLY A 133 -2.02 -4.99 12.49
CA GLY A 133 -1.19 -4.72 11.35
C GLY A 133 -1.66 -3.40 10.75
N ILE A 134 -0.89 -2.31 10.86
CA ILE A 134 -0.67 -1.56 9.61
C ILE A 134 -0.29 -2.66 8.64
N ARG A 135 -1.00 -2.94 7.53
CA ARG A 135 -0.63 -4.05 6.61
C ARG A 135 0.89 -3.92 6.48
N PRO A 136 1.70 -4.76 7.15
CA PRO A 136 3.07 -4.36 7.37
C PRO A 136 3.64 -4.23 5.97
N ASP A 137 4.43 -3.19 5.72
CA ASP A 137 5.30 -3.24 4.54
C ASP A 137 5.97 -4.60 4.64
N VAL A 138 5.55 -5.51 3.75
CA VAL A 138 5.67 -6.93 4.03
C VAL A 138 7.16 -7.17 4.16
N ASN A 139 7.65 -7.42 5.37
CA ASN A 139 9.07 -7.29 5.65
C ASN A 139 9.79 -8.39 4.87
N VAL A 140 10.31 -8.03 3.70
CA VAL A 140 10.82 -8.96 2.73
C VAL A 140 12.15 -9.49 3.26
N PRO A 141 12.28 -10.81 3.54
CA PRO A 141 13.45 -11.38 4.18
C PRO A 141 14.70 -11.46 3.28
N CYS A 142 14.66 -10.88 2.08
CA CYS A 142 15.76 -10.88 1.13
C CYS A 142 15.98 -9.52 0.48
N GLU A 143 17.25 -9.14 0.38
CA GLU A 143 17.68 -7.94 -0.33
C GLU A 143 17.93 -8.27 -1.81
N LEU A 144 17.06 -7.74 -2.67
CA LEU A 144 17.24 -7.68 -4.12
C LEU A 144 16.92 -6.26 -4.60
N GLY A 145 17.64 -5.81 -5.64
CA GLY A 145 17.27 -4.61 -6.37
C GLY A 145 15.89 -4.75 -7.02
N ILE A 146 15.26 -3.63 -7.32
CA ILE A 146 13.99 -3.63 -8.04
C ILE A 146 14.24 -4.18 -9.45
N ASN A 147 13.38 -5.10 -9.90
CA ASN A 147 13.46 -5.76 -11.20
C ASN A 147 14.68 -6.68 -11.35
N GLU A 148 15.11 -7.28 -10.26
CA GLU A 148 16.17 -8.28 -10.23
C GLU A 148 15.64 -9.70 -9.96
N VAL A 149 16.42 -10.67 -10.43
CA VAL A 149 16.20 -12.09 -10.20
C VAL A 149 17.51 -12.83 -10.06
N LYS A 150 17.52 -13.82 -9.17
CA LYS A 150 18.60 -14.77 -8.97
C LYS A 150 18.03 -16.17 -9.06
N LEU A 151 18.19 -16.80 -10.22
CA LEU A 151 17.66 -18.14 -10.51
C LEU A 151 18.49 -19.29 -9.91
N PHE A 152 19.71 -19.03 -9.44
CA PHE A 152 20.61 -20.05 -8.90
C PHE A 152 21.38 -19.48 -7.71
N GLN A 153 21.59 -20.29 -6.66
CA GLN A 153 22.26 -19.84 -5.42
C GLN A 153 23.64 -19.23 -5.65
N ASN A 154 24.39 -19.77 -6.62
CA ASN A 154 25.79 -19.41 -6.88
C ASN A 154 25.96 -18.36 -7.99
N LEU A 155 24.86 -17.82 -8.53
CA LEU A 155 24.93 -16.76 -9.54
C LEU A 155 24.65 -15.39 -8.92
N SER A 156 25.20 -14.35 -9.56
CA SER A 156 24.83 -12.97 -9.30
C SER A 156 23.37 -12.73 -9.69
N ALA A 157 22.74 -11.74 -9.05
CA ALA A 157 21.45 -11.24 -9.49
C ALA A 157 21.55 -10.71 -10.94
N GLN A 158 20.47 -10.87 -11.69
CA GLN A 158 20.32 -10.41 -13.07
C GLN A 158 19.12 -9.49 -13.14
N ASN A 159 19.19 -8.45 -13.97
CA ASN A 159 18.04 -7.60 -14.24
C ASN A 159 17.07 -8.29 -15.21
N TYR A 160 15.78 -8.04 -15.03
CA TYR A 160 14.80 -8.28 -16.07
C TYR A 160 15.03 -7.29 -17.22
N SER A 161 15.17 -7.80 -18.45
CA SER A 161 15.29 -6.99 -19.67
C SER A 161 13.96 -6.44 -20.15
N ASN A 162 12.84 -7.07 -19.76
CA ASN A 162 11.50 -6.59 -20.05
C ASN A 162 10.52 -7.11 -19.00
N ILE A 163 9.56 -6.29 -18.58
CA ILE A 163 8.44 -6.71 -17.73
C ILE A 163 7.17 -6.37 -18.51
N GLY A 164 6.41 -7.40 -18.87
CA GLY A 164 5.15 -7.23 -19.59
C GLY A 164 4.05 -6.66 -18.70
N GLU A 165 3.05 -6.07 -19.34
CA GLU A 165 1.81 -5.62 -18.70
C GLU A 165 1.01 -6.81 -18.14
N VAL A 166 0.17 -6.53 -17.14
CA VAL A 166 -0.77 -7.53 -16.61
C VAL A 166 -1.92 -7.72 -17.58
N VAL A 167 -2.05 -8.94 -18.11
CA VAL A 167 -3.16 -9.32 -18.98
C VAL A 167 -4.15 -10.16 -18.20
N THR A 168 -5.41 -9.75 -18.20
CA THR A 168 -6.51 -10.46 -17.54
C THR A 168 -7.43 -11.10 -18.56
N SER A 169 -7.66 -12.40 -18.43
CA SER A 169 -8.60 -13.15 -19.28
C SER A 169 -9.23 -14.29 -18.50
N GLY A 170 -10.57 -14.39 -18.55
CA GLY A 170 -11.31 -15.45 -17.85
C GLY A 170 -11.15 -15.43 -16.32
N GLY A 171 -10.97 -14.25 -15.71
CA GLY A 171 -10.75 -14.11 -14.27
C GLY A 171 -9.36 -14.54 -13.80
N ILE A 172 -8.43 -14.75 -14.74
CA ILE A 172 -7.02 -15.03 -14.45
C ILE A 172 -6.20 -13.88 -15.02
N SER A 173 -5.36 -13.31 -14.17
CA SER A 173 -4.42 -12.27 -14.52
C SER A 173 -3.00 -12.84 -14.54
N LYS A 174 -2.21 -12.41 -15.50
CA LYS A 174 -0.82 -12.85 -15.63
C LYS A 174 0.06 -11.78 -16.26
N PHE A 175 1.34 -11.80 -15.91
CA PHE A 175 2.37 -11.06 -16.63
C PHE A 175 3.63 -11.90 -16.73
N THR A 176 4.56 -11.47 -17.58
CA THR A 176 5.84 -12.16 -17.80
C THR A 176 6.99 -11.18 -17.68
N ALA A 177 7.95 -11.50 -16.83
CA ALA A 177 9.21 -10.78 -16.71
C ALA A 177 10.32 -11.57 -17.43
N THR A 178 10.88 -10.98 -18.48
CA THR A 178 11.93 -11.57 -19.32
C THR A 178 13.29 -11.21 -18.77
N ILE A 179 14.15 -12.21 -18.59
CA ILE A 179 15.53 -12.02 -18.12
C ILE A 179 16.42 -11.84 -19.34
N ASN A 180 16.35 -12.80 -20.27
CA ASN A 180 17.04 -12.81 -21.55
C ASN A 180 16.23 -13.63 -22.58
N ASN A 181 16.77 -13.82 -23.79
CA ASN A 181 16.07 -14.51 -24.88
C ASN A 181 15.67 -15.97 -24.55
N SER A 182 16.31 -16.61 -23.57
CA SER A 182 16.03 -17.99 -23.20
C SER A 182 15.36 -18.16 -21.84
N GLN A 183 15.31 -17.12 -21.01
CA GLN A 183 14.85 -17.19 -19.62
C GLN A 183 13.83 -16.10 -19.29
N LYS A 184 12.71 -16.51 -18.70
CA LYS A 184 11.63 -15.62 -18.24
C LYS A 184 10.91 -16.22 -17.04
N VAL A 185 10.26 -15.36 -16.25
CA VAL A 185 9.41 -15.74 -15.12
C VAL A 185 8.00 -15.24 -15.42
N ARG A 186 7.02 -16.15 -15.35
CA ARG A 186 5.60 -15.83 -15.54
C ARG A 186 4.90 -15.93 -14.20
N PHE A 187 4.17 -14.88 -13.84
CA PHE A 187 3.37 -14.79 -12.63
C PHE A 187 1.90 -14.86 -13.03
N THR A 188 1.14 -15.72 -12.36
CA THR A 188 -0.30 -15.92 -12.64
C THR A 188 -1.08 -15.95 -11.34
N PHE A 189 -2.17 -15.21 -11.28
CA PHE A 189 -3.00 -15.01 -10.08
C PHE A 189 -4.45 -14.76 -10.51
N LYS A 190 -5.42 -14.97 -9.60
CA LYS A 190 -6.83 -14.63 -9.85
C LYS A 190 -7.10 -13.14 -9.65
N GLU A 191 -6.50 -12.57 -8.61
CA GLU A 191 -6.64 -11.17 -8.22
C GLU A 191 -5.28 -10.66 -7.76
N LEU A 192 -4.87 -9.46 -8.21
CA LEU A 192 -3.66 -8.79 -7.69
C LEU A 192 -4.04 -7.78 -6.62
N ASP A 193 -3.60 -8.03 -5.40
CA ASP A 193 -3.76 -7.13 -4.27
C ASP A 193 -2.51 -7.19 -3.37
N GLN A 194 -2.36 -6.21 -2.49
CA GLN A 194 -1.27 -6.21 -1.51
C GLN A 194 -1.52 -7.26 -0.43
N ARG A 195 -0.82 -8.38 -0.47
CA ARG A 195 -0.89 -9.46 0.53
C ARG A 195 0.30 -10.40 0.38
N ILE A 196 0.37 -11.39 1.27
CA ILE A 196 1.23 -12.54 1.10
C ILE A 196 0.42 -13.60 0.35
N TYR A 197 0.91 -14.02 -0.82
CA TYR A 197 0.35 -15.14 -1.56
C TYR A 197 1.14 -16.41 -1.24
N THR A 198 0.48 -17.56 -1.36
CA THR A 198 1.16 -18.86 -1.32
C THR A 198 1.33 -19.41 -2.73
N SER A 199 2.52 -19.89 -3.05
CA SER A 199 2.75 -20.51 -4.37
C SER A 199 1.95 -21.79 -4.55
N THR A 200 1.50 -22.05 -5.78
CA THR A 200 0.80 -23.29 -6.16
C THR A 200 1.41 -23.90 -7.43
N TYR A 201 1.03 -25.15 -7.75
CA TYR A 201 1.50 -25.86 -8.95
C TYR A 201 0.53 -25.80 -10.14
N THR A 202 -0.73 -25.46 -9.93
CA THR A 202 -1.79 -25.58 -10.93
C THR A 202 -2.69 -24.35 -10.96
N LEU A 203 -3.27 -24.08 -12.13
CA LEU A 203 -4.29 -23.06 -12.32
C LEU A 203 -5.71 -23.57 -12.02
N ILE A 204 -5.93 -24.88 -12.12
CA ILE A 204 -7.29 -25.46 -12.10
C ILE A 204 -7.97 -25.23 -10.75
N ASP A 205 -7.20 -25.25 -9.67
CA ASP A 205 -7.70 -25.12 -8.30
C ASP A 205 -7.03 -23.96 -7.54
N MET A 206 -6.47 -22.98 -8.27
CA MET A 206 -5.78 -21.86 -7.65
C MET A 206 -6.77 -21.01 -6.85
N GLU A 207 -6.53 -20.77 -5.57
CA GLU A 207 -7.36 -19.88 -4.73
C GLU A 207 -6.99 -18.40 -4.91
N ASN A 208 -7.76 -17.47 -4.33
CA ASN A 208 -7.53 -16.02 -4.50
C ASN A 208 -6.26 -15.53 -3.80
N ASP A 209 -5.80 -16.24 -2.78
CA ASP A 209 -4.57 -16.02 -2.02
C ASP A 209 -3.39 -16.85 -2.57
N GLN A 210 -3.56 -17.50 -3.72
CA GLN A 210 -2.52 -18.29 -4.37
C GLN A 210 -1.99 -17.63 -5.64
N MET A 211 -0.72 -17.88 -5.92
CA MET A 211 -0.07 -17.42 -7.15
C MET A 211 0.75 -18.56 -7.77
N LEU A 212 0.53 -18.83 -9.06
CA LEU A 212 1.36 -19.72 -9.84
C LEU A 212 2.54 -18.94 -10.41
N VAL A 213 3.76 -19.36 -10.08
CA VAL A 213 4.99 -18.78 -10.63
C VAL A 213 5.73 -19.84 -11.45
N THR A 214 5.88 -19.57 -12.74
CA THR A 214 6.54 -20.46 -13.70
C THR A 214 7.85 -19.84 -14.18
N VAL A 215 8.96 -20.54 -13.99
CA VAL A 215 10.23 -20.24 -14.63
C VAL A 215 10.29 -20.96 -15.97
N ILE A 216 10.50 -20.22 -17.06
CA ILE A 216 10.56 -20.75 -18.42
C ILE A 216 11.99 -20.61 -18.92
N GLN A 217 12.64 -21.74 -19.21
CA GLN A 217 14.02 -21.80 -19.69
C GLN A 217 14.11 -22.62 -20.98
N ASN A 218 14.59 -22.03 -22.07
CA ASN A 218 14.69 -22.68 -23.39
C ASN A 218 13.36 -23.33 -23.83
N GLY A 219 12.23 -22.66 -23.53
CA GLY A 219 10.89 -23.18 -23.82
C GLY A 219 10.37 -24.25 -22.84
N THR A 220 11.19 -24.72 -21.91
CA THR A 220 10.77 -25.65 -20.86
C THR A 220 10.19 -24.87 -19.68
N GLU A 221 8.99 -25.23 -19.25
CA GLU A 221 8.31 -24.58 -18.12
C GLU A 221 8.51 -25.39 -16.83
N ASN A 222 8.95 -24.73 -15.76
CA ASN A 222 9.10 -25.30 -14.43
C ASN A 222 8.42 -24.39 -13.42
N ASN A 223 7.48 -24.94 -12.65
CA ASN A 223 6.83 -24.19 -11.58
C ASN A 223 7.73 -24.18 -10.34
N ILE A 224 7.64 -23.11 -9.54
CA ILE A 224 8.25 -23.11 -8.22
C ILE A 224 7.53 -24.11 -7.30
N SER A 225 8.21 -24.60 -6.27
CA SER A 225 7.58 -25.40 -5.21
C SER A 225 6.38 -24.66 -4.58
N PRO A 226 5.28 -25.35 -4.23
CA PRO A 226 4.10 -24.78 -3.59
C PRO A 226 4.39 -24.52 -2.12
N GLY A 227 3.55 -23.71 -1.48
CA GLY A 227 3.73 -23.38 -0.07
C GLY A 227 4.81 -22.33 0.20
N ILE A 228 5.36 -21.71 -0.85
CA ILE A 228 6.33 -20.63 -0.73
C ILE A 228 5.59 -19.30 -0.66
N ASP A 229 5.95 -18.47 0.32
CA ASP A 229 5.42 -17.12 0.45
C ASP A 229 5.91 -16.22 -0.68
N ILE A 230 4.97 -15.49 -1.26
CA ILE A 230 5.18 -14.48 -2.30
C ILE A 230 4.62 -13.17 -1.75
N PHE A 231 5.52 -12.23 -1.49
CA PHE A 231 5.20 -10.97 -0.85
C PHE A 231 4.81 -9.95 -1.91
N VAL A 232 3.58 -9.43 -1.87
CA VAL A 232 3.09 -8.44 -2.83
C VAL A 232 2.75 -7.15 -2.09
N ASN A 233 3.48 -6.09 -2.38
CA ASN A 233 3.27 -4.75 -1.82
C ASN A 233 2.74 -3.81 -2.90
N ARG A 234 1.67 -3.04 -2.61
CA ARG A 234 1.23 -1.98 -3.52
C ARG A 234 2.05 -0.74 -3.22
N VAL A 235 2.77 -0.23 -4.21
CA VAL A 235 3.64 0.95 -4.06
C VAL A 235 2.96 2.23 -4.53
N GLU A 236 2.08 2.15 -5.53
CA GLU A 236 1.30 3.27 -6.06
C GLU A 236 -0.07 2.76 -6.52
N ASN A 237 -0.94 3.65 -7.01
CA ASN A 237 -2.18 3.23 -7.64
C ASN A 237 -1.87 2.30 -8.82
N GLN A 238 -2.31 1.05 -8.75
CA GLN A 238 -2.10 0.02 -9.76
C GLN A 238 -0.64 -0.48 -9.95
N THR A 239 0.33 -0.02 -9.16
CA THR A 239 1.72 -0.51 -9.21
C THR A 239 2.05 -1.37 -8.00
N PHE A 240 2.63 -2.55 -8.24
CA PHE A 240 2.91 -3.57 -7.24
C PHE A 240 4.38 -4.00 -7.29
N ASP A 241 4.97 -4.22 -6.12
CA ASP A 241 6.29 -4.81 -5.90
C ASP A 241 6.10 -6.25 -5.40
N ILE A 242 6.55 -7.22 -6.19
CA ILE A 242 6.35 -8.65 -5.96
C ILE A 242 7.71 -9.27 -5.63
N VAL A 243 7.81 -9.92 -4.46
CA VAL A 243 9.08 -10.46 -3.95
C VAL A 243 8.97 -11.91 -3.53
N ILE A 244 9.97 -12.69 -3.92
CA ILE A 244 10.13 -14.11 -3.59
C ILE A 244 11.56 -14.30 -3.08
N CYS A 245 11.72 -14.86 -1.88
CA CYS A 245 13.01 -14.85 -1.18
C CYS A 245 13.78 -16.17 -1.15
N GLY A 246 13.28 -17.22 -1.79
CA GLY A 246 13.98 -18.49 -1.88
C GLY A 246 13.06 -19.64 -2.26
N ALA A 247 12.56 -19.64 -3.49
CA ALA A 247 11.70 -20.70 -4.00
C ALA A 247 12.50 -21.73 -4.80
N ASN A 248 12.34 -23.02 -4.51
CA ASN A 248 12.95 -24.06 -5.37
C ASN A 248 12.21 -24.13 -6.70
N TRP A 249 12.95 -24.29 -7.81
CA TRP A 249 12.35 -24.47 -9.14
C TRP A 249 13.17 -25.50 -9.93
N GLY A 250 12.59 -26.68 -10.20
CA GLY A 250 13.33 -27.81 -10.76
C GLY A 250 14.36 -28.43 -9.81
N PHE A 251 15.22 -29.32 -10.33
CA PHE A 251 16.22 -30.04 -9.53
C PHE A 251 17.36 -29.11 -9.10
N ASN A 252 17.51 -28.89 -7.79
CA ASN A 252 18.60 -28.15 -7.14
C ASN A 252 18.73 -26.65 -7.48
N ASN A 253 17.74 -26.02 -8.10
CA ASN A 253 17.77 -24.57 -8.34
C ASN A 253 16.88 -23.83 -7.36
N SER A 254 17.30 -22.62 -6.99
CA SER A 254 16.54 -21.73 -6.12
C SER A 254 16.40 -20.37 -6.76
N MET A 255 15.21 -19.79 -6.70
CA MET A 255 14.88 -18.48 -7.19
C MET A 255 14.72 -17.51 -6.03
N LYS A 256 15.36 -16.35 -6.17
CA LYS A 256 14.94 -15.11 -5.50
C LYS A 256 14.56 -14.10 -6.58
N THR A 257 13.50 -13.33 -6.41
CA THR A 257 13.17 -12.26 -7.35
C THR A 257 12.45 -11.12 -6.66
N ARG A 258 12.68 -9.91 -7.14
CA ARG A 258 11.90 -8.71 -6.84
C ARG A 258 11.52 -8.07 -8.17
N VAL A 259 10.24 -7.90 -8.44
CA VAL A 259 9.74 -7.34 -9.70
C VAL A 259 8.65 -6.31 -9.43
N ARG A 260 8.75 -5.15 -10.09
CA ARG A 260 7.72 -4.12 -10.07
C ARG A 260 6.88 -4.19 -11.35
N VAL A 261 5.57 -4.24 -11.19
CA VAL A 261 4.60 -4.34 -12.29
C VAL A 261 3.47 -3.34 -12.09
N SER A 262 2.94 -2.82 -13.19
CA SER A 262 1.74 -1.96 -13.20
C SER A 262 0.59 -2.69 -13.92
N LEU A 263 -0.64 -2.50 -13.43
CA LEU A 263 -1.88 -2.94 -14.10
C LEU A 263 -2.23 -1.99 -15.26
#